data_AF-A0A7W0WXP4-F1
#
_entry.id   AF-A0A7W0WXP4-F1
#
_cell.length_a   1.000
_cell.length_b   1.000
_cell.length_c   1.000
_cell.angle_alpha   90.00
_cell.angle_beta   90.00
_cell.angle_gamma   90.00
#
_symmetry.space_group_name_H-M   'P 1'
#
loop_
_entity.id
_entity.type
_entity.pdbx_description
1 polymer ?
#
loop_
_entity_poly.entity_id
_entity_poly.type
_entity_poly.pdbx_seq_one_letter_code
_entity_poly.pdbx_strand_id
1 'polypeptide(L)'
;MRTLALVLLVGCGGGGTSGEPIMGTVSLTYGDSKPKMVVGAAVQNKNVVGEMLVQIGSDNVDCESYLDVFLDFDVPSGTFVYFRAPKLAGTANGAVSVMKSSSNSVSINEGTGSFTIDTIEPRVTGTITFATVDEDVGNILVAGTFDVKRCF
;
A
#
# COMPACT_ATOMS: atom_id res chain seq x y z
N MET A 1 47.27 26.78 20.77
CA MET A 1 46.39 25.72 21.28
C MET A 1 45.09 26.35 21.74
N ARG A 2 43.97 26.08 21.06
CA ARG A 2 42.62 26.22 21.62
C ARG A 2 41.67 25.41 20.74
N THR A 3 41.59 24.15 21.13
CA THR A 3 40.59 23.16 20.74
C THR A 3 39.21 23.71 21.12
N LEU A 4 38.26 23.80 20.19
CA LEU A 4 36.85 23.94 20.53
C LEU A 4 36.00 22.98 19.70
N ALA A 5 35.62 21.90 20.40
CA ALA A 5 34.33 21.22 20.39
C ALA A 5 33.66 20.97 19.02
N LEU A 6 33.88 19.74 18.57
CA LEU A 6 32.97 18.89 17.81
C LEU A 6 31.53 19.00 18.35
N VAL A 7 30.61 19.58 17.57
CA VAL A 7 29.17 19.40 17.77
C VAL A 7 28.79 18.09 17.09
N LEU A 8 28.60 17.05 17.91
CA LEU A 8 27.98 15.79 17.53
C LEU A 8 26.55 16.06 17.03
N LEU A 9 26.37 16.07 15.71
CA LEU A 9 25.06 15.93 15.08
C LEU A 9 24.54 14.53 15.40
N VAL A 10 23.71 14.45 16.43
CA VAL A 10 22.82 13.33 16.72
C VAL A 10 21.71 13.34 15.66
N GLY A 11 22.00 12.78 14.49
CA GLY A 11 21.00 12.33 13.53
C GLY A 11 20.77 10.85 13.77
N CYS A 12 19.88 10.53 14.71
CA CYS A 12 19.48 9.16 15.00
C CYS A 12 18.97 8.50 13.71
N GLY A 13 19.59 7.38 13.32
CA GLY A 13 19.13 6.57 12.21
C GLY A 13 17.71 6.08 12.47
N GLY A 14 16.75 6.64 11.73
CA GLY A 14 15.44 6.03 11.55
C GLY A 14 15.44 5.38 10.18
N GLY A 15 15.23 4.07 10.11
CA GLY A 15 14.86 3.42 8.85
C GLY A 15 13.59 4.09 8.35
N GLY A 16 13.77 5.07 7.46
CA GLY A 16 12.69 5.89 6.95
C GLY A 16 11.91 5.06 5.96
N THR A 17 10.65 4.79 6.29
CA THR A 17 9.68 4.39 5.27
C THR A 17 9.58 5.51 4.25
N SER A 18 9.85 5.19 2.99
CA SER A 18 9.66 6.03 1.83
C SER A 18 8.19 5.97 1.41
N GLY A 19 7.59 7.12 1.08
CA GLY A 19 6.24 7.20 0.55
C GLY A 19 5.29 8.10 1.34
N GLU A 20 4.02 8.09 0.93
CA GLU A 20 2.96 8.95 1.46
C GLU A 20 2.27 8.26 2.64
N PRO A 21 2.33 8.80 3.87
CA PRO A 21 1.72 8.15 5.02
C PRO A 21 0.20 7.96 4.88
N ILE A 22 -0.30 6.79 5.31
CA ILE A 22 -1.73 6.57 5.48
C ILE A 22 -2.21 7.06 6.84
N MET A 23 -3.47 7.49 6.92
CA MET A 23 -4.14 7.82 8.19
C MET A 23 -5.16 6.75 8.60
N GLY A 24 -5.20 5.63 7.87
CA GLY A 24 -6.12 4.52 8.08
C GLY A 24 -5.63 3.45 9.04
N THR A 25 -6.45 2.41 9.21
CA THR A 25 -6.23 1.25 10.09
C THR A 25 -6.08 -0.07 9.33
N VAL A 26 -5.83 -0.03 8.01
CA VAL A 26 -5.66 -1.24 7.19
C VAL A 26 -4.65 -2.18 7.82
N SER A 27 -5.10 -3.40 8.11
CA SER A 27 -4.30 -4.49 8.63
C SER A 27 -4.19 -5.57 7.56
N LEU A 28 -3.01 -6.20 7.49
CA LEU A 28 -2.74 -7.35 6.63
C LEU A 28 -2.20 -8.50 7.49
N THR A 29 -2.83 -9.66 7.35
CA THR A 29 -2.27 -10.96 7.75
C THR A 29 -1.87 -11.69 6.49
N TYR A 30 -0.63 -12.16 6.42
CA TYR A 30 -0.06 -12.90 5.29
C TYR A 30 0.61 -14.16 5.85
N GLY A 31 -0.14 -15.26 5.89
CA GLY A 31 0.24 -16.46 6.64
C GLY A 31 0.43 -16.14 8.11
N ASP A 32 1.59 -16.49 8.65
CA ASP A 32 1.98 -16.16 10.03
C ASP A 32 2.50 -14.72 10.22
N SER A 33 2.65 -13.96 9.13
CA SER A 33 3.19 -12.60 9.19
C SER A 33 2.10 -11.52 9.23
N LYS A 34 2.37 -10.45 9.98
CA LYS A 34 1.48 -9.28 10.10
C LYS A 34 2.23 -8.00 9.73
N PRO A 35 2.54 -7.78 8.44
CA PRO A 35 3.23 -6.57 7.99
C PRO A 35 2.40 -5.34 8.35
N LYS A 36 3.09 -4.27 8.76
CA LYS A 36 2.44 -2.99 9.03
C LYS A 36 2.22 -2.26 7.73
N MET A 37 0.99 -1.84 7.48
CA MET A 37 0.62 -1.02 6.34
C MET A 37 0.69 0.44 6.78
N VAL A 38 1.60 1.23 6.23
CA VAL A 38 1.95 2.56 6.77
C VAL A 38 2.01 3.66 5.70
N VAL A 39 2.13 3.30 4.43
CA VAL A 39 2.13 4.23 3.29
C VAL A 39 1.05 3.88 2.28
N GLY A 40 0.58 4.85 1.51
CA GLY A 40 -0.49 4.63 0.55
C GLY A 40 -0.90 5.87 -0.25
N ALA A 41 -1.32 5.62 -1.49
CA ALA A 41 -1.72 6.62 -2.46
C ALA A 41 -2.86 6.08 -3.34
N ALA A 42 -3.69 6.98 -3.85
CA ALA A 42 -4.67 6.71 -4.89
C ALA A 42 -4.28 7.44 -6.17
N VAL A 43 -3.91 6.68 -7.21
CA VAL A 43 -3.44 7.20 -8.49
C VAL A 43 -4.46 6.94 -9.59
N GLN A 44 -4.37 7.68 -10.69
CA GLN A 44 -5.16 7.41 -11.89
C GLN A 44 -4.85 6.00 -12.42
N ASN A 45 -5.88 5.17 -12.65
CA ASN A 45 -5.71 3.96 -13.45
C ASN A 45 -5.38 4.37 -14.90
N LYS A 46 -4.18 4.03 -15.38
CA LYS A 46 -3.72 4.40 -16.73
C LYS A 46 -4.53 3.74 -17.85
N ASN A 47 -5.12 2.59 -17.55
CA ASN A 47 -5.86 1.79 -18.53
C ASN A 47 -7.35 2.18 -18.58
N VAL A 48 -7.88 2.77 -17.50
CA VAL A 48 -9.31 3.11 -17.37
C VAL A 48 -9.47 4.48 -16.72
N VAL A 49 -9.78 5.50 -17.51
CA VAL A 49 -9.82 6.92 -17.06
C VAL A 49 -10.79 7.14 -15.89
N GLY A 50 -11.91 6.42 -15.85
CA GLY A 50 -12.93 6.50 -14.79
C GLY A 50 -12.57 5.82 -13.48
N GLU A 51 -11.43 5.13 -13.41
CA GLU A 51 -11.00 4.37 -12.25
C GLU A 51 -9.71 4.93 -11.63
N MET A 52 -9.52 4.61 -10.36
CA MET A 52 -8.30 4.83 -9.61
C MET A 52 -7.72 3.50 -9.14
N LEU A 53 -6.42 3.49 -8.91
CA LEU A 53 -5.71 2.43 -8.21
C LEU A 53 -5.42 2.90 -6.80
N VAL A 54 -6.07 2.28 -5.82
CA VAL A 54 -5.75 2.50 -4.40
C VAL A 54 -4.64 1.53 -4.04
N GLN A 55 -3.54 2.07 -3.54
CA GLN A 55 -2.32 1.34 -3.23
C GLN A 55 -1.95 1.61 -1.79
N ILE A 56 -1.66 0.56 -1.03
CA ILE A 56 -1.29 0.63 0.38
C ILE A 56 -0.11 -0.31 0.58
N GLY A 57 0.94 0.15 1.24
CA GLY A 57 2.18 -0.59 1.40
C GLY A 57 2.75 -0.50 2.80
N SER A 58 3.67 -1.40 3.10
CA SER A 58 4.57 -1.31 4.25
C SER A 58 5.68 -0.27 4.03
N ASP A 59 5.99 0.04 2.78
CA ASP A 59 7.00 0.99 2.35
C ASP A 59 6.79 1.32 0.86
N ASN A 60 7.50 2.32 0.32
CA ASN A 60 7.63 2.63 -1.11
C ASN A 60 6.30 2.79 -1.88
N VAL A 61 5.30 3.45 -1.28
CA VAL A 61 4.06 3.82 -1.99
C VAL A 61 3.86 5.33 -1.94
N ASP A 62 3.85 5.95 -3.12
CA ASP A 62 3.62 7.38 -3.33
C ASP A 62 2.77 7.63 -4.60
N CYS A 63 2.62 8.90 -4.98
CA CYS A 63 1.86 9.30 -6.17
C CYS A 63 2.48 8.87 -7.51
N GLU A 64 3.74 8.49 -7.52
CA GLU A 64 4.47 8.04 -8.72
C GLU A 64 4.56 6.51 -8.79
N SER A 65 4.17 5.83 -7.71
CA SER A 65 4.12 4.38 -7.61
C SER A 65 2.98 3.81 -8.45
N TYR A 66 3.30 2.84 -9.30
CA TYR A 66 2.33 2.08 -10.11
C TYR A 66 2.52 0.59 -9.90
N LEU A 67 1.90 0.06 -8.84
CA LEU A 67 2.01 -1.35 -8.45
C LEU A 67 1.36 -2.32 -9.44
N ASP A 68 0.52 -1.83 -10.34
CA ASP A 68 -0.03 -2.61 -11.45
C ASP A 68 0.96 -2.83 -12.61
N VAL A 69 2.09 -2.11 -12.65
CA VAL A 69 3.12 -2.20 -13.70
C VAL A 69 4.34 -3.03 -13.25
N PHE A 70 4.45 -3.37 -11.96
CA PHE A 70 5.60 -4.04 -11.34
C PHE A 70 5.77 -5.54 -11.66
N LEU A 71 5.26 -6.01 -12.80
CA LEU A 71 5.64 -7.32 -13.35
C LEU A 71 7.06 -7.30 -13.97
N ASP A 72 7.65 -6.12 -14.14
CA ASP A 72 9.07 -5.94 -14.43
C ASP A 72 9.84 -5.80 -13.10
N PHE A 73 10.66 -6.81 -12.78
CA PHE A 73 11.49 -7.15 -11.60
C PHE A 73 12.13 -6.06 -10.69
N ASP A 74 11.89 -4.76 -10.88
CA ASP A 74 12.39 -3.66 -10.03
C ASP A 74 11.39 -3.26 -8.92
N VAL A 75 10.67 -4.23 -8.35
CA VAL A 75 9.70 -3.96 -7.28
C VAL A 75 10.45 -3.68 -5.97
N PRO A 76 10.24 -2.52 -5.32
CA PRO A 76 10.81 -2.28 -4.01
C PRO A 76 10.41 -3.39 -3.03
N SER A 77 11.31 -3.74 -2.11
CA SER A 77 10.99 -4.71 -1.06
C SER A 77 9.86 -4.16 -0.19
N GLY A 78 8.88 -4.99 0.12
CA GLY A 78 7.71 -4.57 0.86
C GLY A 78 6.54 -5.53 0.77
N THR A 79 5.49 -5.25 1.53
CA THR A 79 4.19 -5.88 1.36
C THR A 79 3.16 -4.83 0.99
N PHE A 80 2.34 -5.14 -0.01
CA PHE A 80 1.45 -4.20 -0.65
C PHE A 80 0.06 -4.81 -0.81
N VAL A 81 -0.95 -3.96 -0.72
CA VAL A 81 -2.34 -4.22 -1.06
C VAL A 81 -2.73 -3.19 -2.11
N TYR A 82 -3.29 -3.63 -3.22
CA TYR A 82 -3.87 -2.71 -4.19
C TYR A 82 -5.15 -3.25 -4.79
N PHE A 83 -6.01 -2.33 -5.23
CA PHE A 83 -7.27 -2.64 -5.88
C PHE A 83 -7.71 -1.50 -6.78
N ARG A 84 -8.51 -1.83 -7.79
CA ARG A 84 -9.14 -0.86 -8.69
C ARG A 84 -10.48 -0.44 -8.11
N ALA A 85 -10.75 0.86 -8.14
CA ALA A 85 -12.02 1.41 -7.71
C ALA A 85 -12.51 2.51 -8.66
N PRO A 86 -13.83 2.69 -8.83
CA PRO A 86 -14.36 3.86 -9.51
C PRO A 86 -13.98 5.14 -8.77
N LYS A 87 -13.79 6.25 -9.48
CA LYS A 87 -13.55 7.58 -8.89
C LYS A 87 -14.82 8.24 -8.36
N LEU A 88 -15.64 7.48 -7.64
CA LEU A 88 -16.84 7.96 -6.99
C LEU A 88 -17.03 7.23 -5.66
N ALA A 89 -17.74 7.87 -4.74
CA ALA A 89 -18.13 7.24 -3.50
C ALA A 89 -19.12 6.09 -3.76
N GLY A 90 -19.01 5.01 -2.98
CA GLY A 90 -19.87 3.85 -3.10
C GLY A 90 -19.18 2.55 -2.72
N THR A 91 -19.98 1.49 -2.60
CA THR A 91 -19.49 0.13 -2.33
C THR A 91 -19.35 -0.64 -3.63
N ALA A 92 -18.24 -1.35 -3.77
CA ALA A 92 -18.01 -2.26 -4.89
C ALA A 92 -17.30 -3.53 -4.41
N ASN A 93 -17.45 -4.57 -5.21
CA ASN A 93 -16.63 -5.76 -5.13
C ASN A 93 -15.70 -5.78 -6.34
N GLY A 94 -14.48 -6.22 -6.17
CA GLY A 94 -13.50 -6.25 -7.25
C GLY A 94 -12.26 -7.05 -6.91
N ALA A 95 -11.35 -7.12 -7.88
CA ALA A 95 -10.05 -7.72 -7.66
C ALA A 95 -9.25 -6.90 -6.63
N VAL A 96 -8.84 -7.58 -5.57
CA VAL A 96 -7.87 -7.10 -4.59
C VAL A 96 -6.65 -8.00 -4.71
N SER A 97 -5.49 -7.37 -4.83
CA SER A 97 -4.22 -8.06 -4.97
C SER A 97 -3.34 -7.73 -3.76
N VAL A 98 -2.75 -8.76 -3.19
CA VAL A 98 -1.75 -8.68 -2.12
C VAL A 98 -0.42 -9.14 -2.69
N MET A 99 0.55 -8.24 -2.69
CA MET A 99 1.89 -8.50 -3.19
C MET A 99 2.89 -8.49 -2.04
N LYS A 100 3.80 -9.46 -2.02
CA LYS A 100 4.96 -9.47 -1.13
C LYS A 100 6.22 -9.55 -1.98
N SER A 101 7.01 -8.49 -1.95
CA SER A 101 8.29 -8.39 -2.65
C SER A 101 9.44 -8.46 -1.65
N SER A 102 10.45 -9.25 -1.97
CA SER A 102 11.74 -9.33 -1.29
C SER A 102 12.86 -9.32 -2.32
N SER A 103 14.12 -9.25 -1.87
CA SER A 103 15.29 -9.22 -2.77
C SER A 103 15.36 -10.42 -3.73
N ASN A 104 14.70 -11.54 -3.41
CA ASN A 104 14.86 -12.80 -4.13
C ASN A 104 13.53 -13.37 -4.66
N SER A 105 12.39 -12.74 -4.36
CA SER A 105 11.08 -13.29 -4.72
C SER A 105 10.00 -12.22 -4.73
N VAL A 106 9.06 -12.37 -5.67
CA VAL A 106 7.79 -11.64 -5.70
C VAL A 106 6.67 -12.66 -5.65
N SER A 107 5.78 -12.53 -4.67
CA SER A 107 4.57 -13.33 -4.55
C SER A 107 3.35 -12.42 -4.71
N ILE A 108 2.40 -12.81 -5.54
CA ILE A 108 1.17 -12.05 -5.81
C ILE A 108 -0.01 -12.97 -5.57
N ASN A 109 -0.92 -12.54 -4.71
CA ASN A 109 -2.14 -13.25 -4.39
C ASN A 109 -3.31 -12.35 -4.76
N GLU A 110 -4.17 -12.82 -5.66
CA GLU A 110 -5.34 -12.08 -6.10
C GLU A 110 -6.62 -12.82 -5.71
N GLY A 111 -7.66 -12.07 -5.40
CA GLY A 111 -9.01 -12.61 -5.33
C GLY A 111 -10.03 -11.50 -5.27
N THR A 112 -11.29 -11.88 -5.05
CA THR A 112 -12.38 -10.91 -4.92
C THR A 112 -12.44 -10.38 -3.49
N GLY A 113 -12.36 -9.07 -3.34
CA GLY A 113 -12.61 -8.36 -2.09
C GLY A 113 -13.79 -7.39 -2.20
N SER A 114 -14.22 -6.89 -1.05
CA SER A 114 -15.22 -5.83 -0.92
C SER A 114 -14.53 -4.56 -0.45
N PHE A 115 -14.88 -3.43 -1.02
CA PHE A 115 -14.40 -2.12 -0.56
C PHE A 115 -15.48 -1.06 -0.71
N THR A 116 -15.40 -0.05 0.15
CA THR A 116 -16.24 1.15 0.07
C THR A 116 -15.33 2.36 -0.08
N ILE A 117 -15.66 3.24 -1.03
CA ILE A 117 -15.06 4.56 -1.16
C ILE A 117 -16.01 5.54 -0.45
N ASP A 118 -15.53 6.19 0.60
CA ASP A 118 -16.33 7.14 1.39
C ASP A 118 -16.16 8.58 0.87
N THR A 119 -14.95 8.95 0.49
CA THR A 119 -14.63 10.29 -0.02
C THR A 119 -13.50 10.19 -1.03
N ILE A 120 -13.52 11.07 -2.03
CA ILE A 120 -12.48 11.18 -3.06
C ILE A 120 -11.68 12.49 -2.94
N GLU A 121 -12.16 13.49 -2.21
CA GLU A 121 -11.52 14.80 -2.08
C GLU A 121 -11.65 15.34 -0.64
N PRO A 122 -10.57 15.86 -0.01
CA PRO A 122 -9.20 16.06 -0.53
C PRO A 122 -8.33 14.80 -0.58
N ARG A 123 -8.76 13.72 0.07
CA ARG A 123 -8.07 12.44 0.13
C ARG A 123 -9.04 11.33 -0.25
N VAL A 124 -8.51 10.17 -0.65
CA VAL A 124 -9.33 9.00 -0.93
C VAL A 124 -9.45 8.19 0.35
N THR A 125 -10.67 8.10 0.89
CA THR A 125 -10.95 7.39 2.14
C THR A 125 -11.94 6.27 1.90
N GLY A 126 -11.93 5.27 2.78
CA GLY A 126 -12.82 4.15 2.63
C GLY A 126 -12.51 2.98 3.54
N THR A 127 -13.12 1.84 3.24
CA THR A 127 -12.88 0.57 3.91
C THR A 127 -12.60 -0.52 2.90
N ILE A 128 -11.79 -1.50 3.31
CA ILE A 128 -11.49 -2.69 2.51
C ILE A 128 -11.66 -3.94 3.37
N THR A 129 -12.14 -5.02 2.76
CA THR A 129 -12.14 -6.36 3.30
C THR A 129 -11.83 -7.36 2.19
N PHE A 130 -10.82 -8.18 2.40
CA PHE A 130 -10.39 -9.21 1.47
C PHE A 130 -9.86 -10.41 2.26
N ALA A 131 -10.17 -11.60 1.78
CA ALA A 131 -9.68 -12.85 2.35
C ALA A 131 -9.42 -13.84 1.22
N THR A 132 -8.26 -14.49 1.26
CA THR A 132 -7.93 -15.62 0.40
C THR A 132 -7.03 -16.62 1.15
N VAL A 133 -6.78 -17.77 0.55
CA VAL A 133 -5.86 -18.79 1.04
C VAL A 133 -4.91 -19.14 -0.07
N ASP A 134 -3.62 -19.14 0.25
CA ASP A 134 -2.55 -19.64 -0.60
C ASP A 134 -1.99 -20.94 0.01
N GLU A 135 -1.61 -21.91 -0.81
CA GLU A 135 -1.21 -23.24 -0.34
C GLU A 135 0.14 -23.24 0.39
N ASP A 136 1.03 -22.32 0.04
CA ASP A 136 2.37 -22.21 0.61
C ASP A 136 2.41 -21.25 1.80
N VAL A 137 1.56 -20.21 1.77
CA VAL A 137 1.54 -19.14 2.76
C VAL A 137 0.45 -19.35 3.82
N GLY A 138 -0.68 -19.95 3.46
CA GLY A 138 -1.88 -20.06 4.28
C GLY A 138 -2.82 -18.86 4.12
N ASN A 139 -3.46 -18.44 5.22
CA ASN A 139 -4.48 -17.40 5.20
C ASN A 139 -3.90 -16.02 4.88
N ILE A 140 -4.53 -15.31 3.95
CA ILE A 140 -4.23 -13.92 3.62
C ILE A 140 -5.48 -13.09 3.86
N LEU A 141 -5.42 -12.15 4.80
CA LEU A 141 -6.56 -11.34 5.24
C LEU A 141 -6.18 -9.87 5.22
N VAL A 142 -6.97 -9.04 4.53
CA VAL A 142 -6.86 -7.58 4.57
C VAL A 142 -8.17 -7.02 5.11
N ALA A 143 -8.09 -6.17 6.12
CA ALA A 143 -9.26 -5.47 6.62
C ALA A 143 -8.88 -4.13 7.26
N GLY A 144 -9.75 -3.13 7.10
CA GLY A 144 -9.67 -1.88 7.84
C GLY A 144 -10.08 -0.67 7.03
N THR A 145 -9.91 0.51 7.64
CA THR A 145 -10.11 1.79 6.97
C THR A 145 -8.84 2.24 6.27
N PHE A 146 -8.95 2.85 5.10
CA PHE A 146 -7.84 3.54 4.45
C PHE A 146 -8.16 5.03 4.34
N ASP A 147 -7.10 5.84 4.39
CA ASP A 147 -7.11 7.27 4.12
C ASP A 147 -5.78 7.60 3.46
N VAL A 148 -5.82 7.70 2.13
CA VAL A 148 -4.63 7.81 1.27
C VAL A 148 -4.65 9.11 0.48
N LYS A 149 -3.45 9.58 0.12
CA LYS A 149 -3.31 10.78 -0.70
C LYS A 149 -3.96 10.57 -2.07
N ARG A 150 -4.75 11.54 -2.52
CA ARG A 150 -5.25 11.59 -3.89
C ARG A 150 -4.19 12.18 -4.81
N CYS A 151 -3.89 11.52 -5.91
CA CYS A 151 -2.80 11.87 -6.83
C CYS A 151 -3.27 12.07 -8.29
N PHE A 152 -4.55 12.37 -8.51
CA PHE A 152 -5.16 12.57 -9.84
C PHE A 152 -6.20 13.69 -9.84
#